data_AF-A0A1S3DKD4-F1
#
_entry.id   AF-A0A1S3DKD4-F1
#
_cell.length_a   1.000
_cell.length_b   1.000
_cell.length_c   1.000
_cell.angle_alpha   90.00
_cell.angle_beta   90.00
_cell.angle_gamma   90.00
#
_symmetry.space_group_name_H-M   'P 1'
#
loop_
_entity.id
_entity.type
_entity.pdbx_description
1 polymer ?
#
loop_
_entity_poly.entity_id
_entity_poly.type
_entity_poly.pdbx_seq_one_letter_code
_entity_poly.pdbx_strand_id
1 'polypeptide(L)'
;DVCCQLEQEFNPIVTATCKAGYMTIKVNTTQAFGGAVHAKDFRSPSCITYGNGSHMTTLGINLLAPQGSPEYCGVLVNNKSEERSVPISVRIHRTLELADDKSYVITCGKAGFKNT
;
A
#
# COMPACT_ATOMS: atom_id res chain seq x y z
N ASP A 1 32.81 -21.22 10.80
CA ASP A 1 32.30 -20.08 10.02
C ASP A 1 30.81 -20.18 9.82
N VAL A 2 30.12 -19.04 9.74
CA VAL A 2 28.66 -18.83 9.65
C VAL A 2 27.97 -18.59 11.00
N CYS A 3 27.61 -17.33 11.28
CA CYS A 3 26.55 -17.00 12.26
C CYS A 3 25.82 -15.67 11.99
N CYS A 4 26.29 -14.81 11.08
CA CYS A 4 25.62 -13.54 10.79
C CYS A 4 25.30 -13.45 9.30
N GLN A 5 24.31 -14.22 8.82
CA GLN A 5 23.53 -13.70 7.72
C GLN A 5 22.86 -12.45 8.29
N LEU A 6 23.36 -11.27 7.90
CA LEU A 6 22.71 -10.00 8.17
C LEU A 6 21.24 -10.16 7.76
N GLU A 7 20.34 -10.25 8.72
CA GLU A 7 18.92 -10.08 8.46
C GLU A 7 18.80 -8.69 7.82
N GLN A 8 18.67 -8.68 6.49
CA GLN A 8 18.50 -7.42 5.78
C GLN A 8 17.17 -6.86 6.24
N GLU A 9 17.26 -5.72 6.93
CA GLU A 9 16.09 -5.02 7.43
C GLU A 9 15.10 -4.78 6.28
N PHE A 10 13.85 -5.17 6.51
CA PHE A 10 12.79 -5.01 5.54
C PHE A 10 12.40 -3.54 5.40
N ASN A 11 12.99 -2.88 4.39
CA ASN A 11 12.80 -1.46 4.12
C ASN A 11 12.24 -1.25 2.69
N PRO A 12 10.93 -1.47 2.47
CA PRO A 12 10.31 -1.25 1.18
C PRO A 12 10.22 0.25 0.83
N ILE A 13 10.42 0.57 -0.45
CA ILE A 13 10.21 1.90 -1.00
C ILE A 13 8.78 1.96 -1.56
N VAL A 14 7.95 2.83 -0.99
CA VAL A 14 6.56 3.00 -1.39
C VAL A 14 6.38 4.33 -2.13
N THR A 15 5.80 4.27 -3.33
CA THR A 15 5.38 5.44 -4.10
C THR A 15 3.92 5.30 -4.50
N ALA A 16 3.25 6.42 -4.78
CA ALA A 16 1.86 6.42 -5.20
C ALA A 16 1.61 7.45 -6.31
N THR A 17 0.68 7.11 -7.21
CA THR A 17 0.14 8.06 -8.20
C THR A 17 -1.37 8.08 -8.12
N CYS A 18 -1.97 9.26 -8.28
CA CYS A 18 -3.40 9.46 -8.16
C CYS A 18 -3.93 9.97 -9.49
N LYS A 19 -4.81 9.21 -10.15
CA LYS A 19 -5.36 9.58 -11.45
C LYS A 19 -6.80 9.09 -11.58
N ALA A 20 -7.70 9.97 -12.01
CA ALA A 20 -9.10 9.64 -12.31
C ALA A 20 -9.82 8.83 -11.20
N GLY A 21 -9.62 9.22 -9.93
CA GLY A 21 -10.26 8.55 -8.79
C GLY A 21 -9.58 7.25 -8.35
N TYR A 22 -8.47 6.86 -8.95
CA TYR A 22 -7.67 5.70 -8.54
C TYR A 22 -6.32 6.11 -7.98
N MET A 23 -5.91 5.44 -6.90
CA MET A 23 -4.56 5.49 -6.34
C MET A 23 -3.83 4.22 -6.77
N THR A 24 -2.69 4.36 -7.45
CA THR A 24 -1.80 3.24 -7.78
C THR A 24 -0.58 3.32 -6.87
N ILE A 25 -0.49 2.38 -5.95
CA ILE A 25 0.59 2.25 -4.97
C ILE A 25 1.61 1.25 -5.51
N LYS A 26 2.86 1.67 -5.62
CA LYS A 26 3.98 0.83 -6.05
C LYS A 26 4.92 0.62 -4.88
N VAL A 27 5.18 -0.64 -4.56
CA VAL A 27 6.11 -1.07 -3.53
C VAL A 27 7.30 -1.72 -4.22
N ASN A 28 8.49 -1.16 -4.02
CA ASN A 28 9.75 -1.75 -4.45
C ASN A 28 10.53 -2.28 -3.26
N THR A 29 11.11 -3.45 -3.41
CA THR A 29 11.94 -4.11 -2.40
C THR A 29 13.33 -4.41 -2.97
N THR A 30 14.31 -4.54 -2.10
CA THR A 30 15.68 -4.90 -2.48
C THR A 30 15.80 -6.38 -2.86
N GLN A 31 14.96 -7.23 -2.25
CA GLN A 31 14.87 -8.66 -2.48
C GLN A 31 13.55 -9.05 -3.16
N ALA A 32 13.49 -10.28 -3.68
CA ALA A 32 12.26 -10.90 -4.18
C ALA A 32 11.16 -10.84 -3.10
N PHE A 33 10.03 -10.21 -3.43
CA PHE A 33 8.94 -10.01 -2.49
C PHE A 33 7.82 -11.02 -2.73
N GLY A 34 7.51 -11.79 -1.69
CA GLY A 34 6.42 -12.78 -1.68
C GLY A 34 5.28 -12.43 -0.72
N GLY A 35 5.39 -11.32 -0.01
CA GLY A 35 4.47 -10.89 1.05
C GLY A 35 3.16 -10.30 0.54
N ALA A 36 2.55 -9.43 1.34
CA ALA A 36 1.27 -8.79 1.03
C ALA A 36 1.35 -7.27 1.12
N VAL A 37 0.60 -6.58 0.25
CA VAL A 37 0.33 -5.15 0.37
C VAL A 37 -1.18 -5.00 0.41
N HIS A 38 -1.71 -4.38 1.48
CA HIS A 38 -3.16 -4.23 1.62
C HIS A 38 -3.55 -2.94 2.34
N ALA A 39 -4.78 -2.49 2.12
CA ALA A 39 -5.39 -1.46 2.94
C ALA A 39 -5.62 -1.98 4.38
N LYS A 40 -5.38 -1.13 5.37
CA LYS A 40 -5.54 -1.50 6.79
C LYS A 40 -6.98 -1.93 7.05
N ASP A 41 -7.19 -3.07 7.69
CA ASP A 41 -8.50 -3.66 8.02
C ASP A 41 -9.39 -4.08 6.82
N PHE A 42 -8.97 -3.83 5.57
CA PHE A 42 -9.70 -4.24 4.36
C PHE A 42 -8.88 -5.26 3.56
N ARG A 43 -9.35 -6.52 3.55
CA ARG A 43 -8.68 -7.66 2.90
C ARG A 43 -9.47 -8.27 1.74
N SER A 44 -10.44 -7.53 1.19
CA SER A 44 -11.15 -7.97 -0.02
C SER A 44 -10.18 -8.02 -1.22
N PRO A 45 -10.48 -8.79 -2.28
CA PRO A 45 -9.60 -8.89 -3.45
C PRO A 45 -9.23 -7.55 -4.10
N SER A 46 -10.07 -6.52 -3.96
CA SER A 46 -9.81 -5.16 -4.48
C SER A 46 -8.85 -4.35 -3.60
N CYS A 47 -8.58 -4.79 -2.37
CA CYS A 47 -7.85 -4.04 -1.35
C CYS A 47 -6.54 -4.72 -0.91
N ILE A 48 -6.19 -5.85 -1.53
CA ILE A 48 -4.97 -6.61 -1.28
C ILE A 48 -4.32 -7.06 -2.59
N THR A 49 -2.99 -7.08 -2.58
CA THR A 49 -2.18 -7.71 -3.62
C THR A 49 -1.03 -8.48 -2.97
N TYR A 50 -0.52 -9.49 -3.67
CA TYR A 50 0.56 -10.32 -3.18
C TYR A 50 1.79 -10.17 -4.06
N GLY A 51 2.96 -10.21 -3.40
CA GLY A 51 4.23 -10.35 -4.09
C GLY A 51 4.31 -11.69 -4.83
N ASN A 52 4.84 -11.65 -6.04
CA ASN A 52 4.99 -12.80 -6.93
C ASN A 52 6.46 -13.26 -7.08
N GLY A 53 7.34 -12.83 -6.17
CA GLY A 53 8.79 -13.07 -6.26
C GLY A 53 9.53 -12.01 -7.07
N SER A 54 8.83 -11.04 -7.68
CA SER A 54 9.45 -9.82 -8.22
C SER A 54 9.86 -8.86 -7.10
N HIS A 55 10.67 -7.87 -7.45
CA HIS A 55 11.10 -6.78 -6.58
C HIS A 55 10.10 -5.62 -6.58
N MET A 56 9.03 -5.72 -7.37
CA MET A 56 7.99 -4.70 -7.50
C MET A 56 6.62 -5.34 -7.35
N THR A 57 5.77 -4.72 -6.54
CA THR A 57 4.36 -5.08 -6.39
C THR A 57 3.50 -3.82 -6.49
N THR A 58 2.32 -3.94 -7.06
CA THR A 58 1.42 -2.79 -7.29
C THR A 58 0.02 -3.09 -6.76
N LEU A 59 -0.50 -2.16 -5.96
CA LEU A 59 -1.87 -2.17 -5.45
C LEU A 59 -2.62 -0.97 -6.04
N GLY A 60 -3.74 -1.23 -6.72
CA GLY A 60 -4.68 -0.20 -7.15
C GLY A 60 -5.82 -0.07 -6.16
N ILE A 61 -6.17 1.16 -5.77
CA ILE A 61 -7.28 1.45 -4.86
C ILE A 61 -8.24 2.44 -5.52
N ASN A 62 -9.52 2.07 -5.57
CA ASN A 62 -10.60 2.97 -5.98
C ASN A 62 -10.91 3.95 -4.83
N LEU A 63 -10.53 5.22 -5.00
CA LEU A 63 -10.73 6.26 -3.98
C LEU A 63 -12.18 6.76 -3.90
N LEU A 64 -13.01 6.40 -4.89
CA LEU A 64 -14.38 6.84 -5.04
C LEU A 64 -15.39 5.75 -4.68
N ALA A 65 -14.93 4.55 -4.32
CA ALA A 65 -15.79 3.46 -3.91
C ALA A 65 -16.64 3.87 -2.69
N PRO A 66 -17.98 3.70 -2.73
CA PRO A 66 -18.84 4.01 -1.60
C PRO A 66 -18.69 2.96 -0.49
N GLN A 67 -18.90 3.37 0.76
CA GLN A 67 -18.95 2.43 1.89
C GLN A 67 -20.00 1.32 1.63
N GLY A 68 -19.62 0.08 1.94
CA GLY A 68 -20.43 -1.11 1.65
C GLY A 68 -20.16 -1.74 0.28
N SER A 69 -19.46 -1.04 -0.63
CA SER A 69 -18.99 -1.65 -1.88
C SER A 69 -17.86 -2.67 -1.61
N PRO A 70 -17.77 -3.78 -2.37
CA PRO A 70 -16.62 -4.69 -2.36
C PRO A 70 -15.28 -4.01 -2.67
N GLU A 71 -15.32 -2.88 -3.38
CA GLU A 71 -14.16 -2.06 -3.74
C GLU A 71 -13.78 -1.02 -2.69
N TYR A 72 -14.55 -0.90 -1.61
CA TYR A 72 -14.25 0.07 -0.55
C TYR A 72 -13.10 -0.43 0.32
N CYS A 73 -11.96 0.26 0.22
CA CYS A 73 -10.73 -0.07 0.94
C CYS A 73 -10.45 0.85 2.13
N GLY A 74 -11.48 1.34 2.83
CA GLY A 74 -11.30 2.18 4.02
C GLY A 74 -10.82 3.60 3.73
N VAL A 75 -11.18 4.17 2.58
CA VAL A 75 -10.78 5.51 2.19
C VAL A 75 -11.29 6.53 3.21
N LEU A 76 -10.37 7.30 3.76
CA LEU A 76 -10.62 8.43 4.65
C LEU A 76 -10.74 9.70 3.79
N VAL A 77 -11.82 10.45 3.96
CA VAL A 77 -12.08 11.67 3.18
C VAL A 77 -12.01 12.88 4.11
N ASN A 78 -11.13 13.83 3.79
CA ASN A 78 -11.15 15.13 4.43
C ASN A 78 -12.14 16.03 3.69
N ASN A 79 -13.31 16.27 4.28
CA ASN A 79 -14.37 17.06 3.66
C ASN A 79 -14.01 18.55 3.46
N LYS A 80 -12.93 19.05 4.09
CA LYS A 80 -12.47 20.44 3.92
C LYS A 80 -11.51 20.57 2.74
N SER A 81 -10.56 19.65 2.59
CA SER A 81 -9.53 19.69 1.53
C SER A 81 -9.86 18.81 0.32
N GLU A 82 -10.91 17.99 0.40
CA GLU A 82 -11.27 16.94 -0.55
C GLU A 82 -10.16 15.87 -0.71
N GLU A 83 -9.16 15.85 0.17
CA GLU A 83 -8.10 14.86 0.20
C GLU A 83 -8.66 13.49 0.56
N ARG A 84 -8.08 12.46 -0.06
CA ARG A 84 -8.44 11.07 0.17
C ARG A 84 -7.21 10.30 0.61
N SER A 85 -7.27 9.75 1.82
CA SER A 85 -6.16 9.01 2.42
C SER A 85 -6.52 7.55 2.57
N VAL A 86 -5.53 6.67 2.39
CA VAL A 86 -5.68 5.24 2.63
C VAL A 86 -4.53 4.77 3.52
N PRO A 87 -4.83 4.24 4.71
CA PRO A 87 -3.84 3.52 5.50
C PRO A 87 -3.57 2.17 4.85
N ILE A 88 -2.31 1.82 4.64
CA ILE A 88 -1.88 0.54 4.08
C ILE A 88 -0.85 -0.14 4.97
N SER A 89 -0.73 -1.45 4.82
CA SER A 89 0.32 -2.26 5.41
C SER A 89 1.06 -3.03 4.31
N VAL A 90 2.38 -3.01 4.39
CA VAL A 90 3.31 -3.80 3.58
C VAL A 90 3.90 -4.87 4.50
N ARG A 91 3.60 -6.13 4.21
CA ARG A 91 3.86 -7.25 5.09
C ARG A 91 4.82 -8.22 4.46
N ILE A 92 5.78 -8.72 5.23
CA ILE A 92 6.80 -9.65 4.73
C ILE A 92 6.16 -11.00 4.40
N HIS A 93 5.24 -11.46 5.24
CA HIS A 93 4.51 -12.70 5.05
C HIS A 93 3.11 -12.44 4.48
N ARG A 94 2.60 -13.40 3.70
CA ARG A 94 1.25 -13.28 3.10
C ARG A 94 0.13 -13.25 4.13
N THR A 95 0.30 -13.98 5.24
CA THR A 95 -0.77 -14.23 6.22
C THR A 95 -0.44 -13.78 7.63
N LEU A 96 0.83 -13.80 8.04
CA LEU A 96 1.26 -13.61 9.44
C LEU A 96 1.65 -12.15 9.66
N GLU A 97 1.16 -11.54 10.74
CA GLU A 97 1.51 -10.17 11.13
C GLU A 97 2.82 -10.26 11.90
N LEU A 98 3.86 -9.61 11.40
CA LEU A 98 5.21 -9.67 11.97
C LEU A 98 5.62 -8.29 12.47
N ALA A 99 6.56 -8.25 13.41
CA ALA A 99 7.05 -6.99 13.98
C ALA A 99 7.67 -6.06 12.93
N ASP A 100 8.21 -6.64 11.85
CA ASP A 100 8.87 -5.91 10.77
C ASP A 100 7.91 -5.40 9.68
N ASP A 101 6.61 -5.74 9.77
CA ASP A 101 5.61 -5.21 8.85
C ASP A 101 5.58 -3.67 8.93
N LYS A 102 5.51 -3.00 7.77
CA LYS A 102 5.53 -1.54 7.68
C LYS A 102 4.13 -1.02 7.36
N SER A 103 3.74 0.09 8.00
CA SER A 103 2.44 0.73 7.76
C SER A 103 2.63 2.17 7.29
N TYR A 104 1.79 2.60 6.34
CA TYR A 104 1.85 3.93 5.73
C TYR A 104 0.45 4.52 5.63
N VAL A 105 0.34 5.84 5.64
CA VAL A 105 -0.89 6.54 5.25
C VAL A 105 -0.58 7.31 3.98
N ILE A 106 -1.20 6.90 2.87
CA ILE A 106 -0.98 7.53 1.57
C ILE A 106 -2.15 8.47 1.30
N THR A 107 -1.86 9.74 1.05
CA THR A 107 -2.86 10.77 0.77
C THR A 107 -2.77 11.21 -0.69
N CYS A 108 -3.90 11.12 -1.39
CA CYS A 108 -4.10 11.79 -2.67
C CYS A 108 -4.74 13.15 -2.42
N GLY A 109 -4.02 14.21 -2.78
CA GLY A 109 -4.56 15.56 -2.87
C GLY A 109 -5.47 15.73 -4.08
N LYS A 110 -6.16 16.87 -4.12
CA LYS A 110 -6.89 17.32 -5.32
C LYS A 110 -5.92 17.31 -6.51
N ALA A 111 -6.28 16.59 -7.58
CA ALA A 111 -5.47 16.54 -8.80
C ALA A 111 -5.18 17.97 -9.28
N GLY A 112 -3.91 18.38 -9.27
CA GLY A 112 -3.49 19.72 -9.71
C GLY A 112 -2.51 20.47 -8.82
N PHE A 113 -2.12 19.99 -7.63
CA PHE A 113 -1.04 20.65 -6.89
C PHE A 113 0.32 20.36 -7.54
N LYS A 114 0.93 21.40 -8.12
CA LYS A 114 2.30 21.42 -8.62
C LYS A 114 3.06 22.41 -7.73
N ASN A 115 4.09 21.96 -7.01
CA ASN A 115 5.00 22.89 -6.35
C ASN A 115 5.81 23.59 -7.46
N THR A 116 5.64 24.90 -7.62
CA THR A 116 6.58 25.75 -8.38
C THR A 116 7.76 26.11 -7.51
#